data_AF-A0A348B321-F1
#
_entry.id   AF-A0A348B321-F1
#
_cell.length_a   1.000
_cell.length_b   1.000
_cell.length_c   1.000
_cell.angle_alpha   90.00
_cell.angle_beta   90.00
_cell.angle_gamma   90.00
#
_symmetry.space_group_name_H-M   'P 1'
#
loop_
_entity.id
_entity.type
_entity.pdbx_description
1 polymer ?
#
loop_
_entity_poly.entity_id
_entity_poly.type
_entity_poly.pdbx_seq_one_letter_code
_entity_poly.pdbx_strand_id
1 'polypeptide(L)'
;MEESSQSPRDILSESASGLSVFKDRSKLSPDHVPSRLPFREQKLRELGVSFKGLIESPGSSSMRALIVGKTGTGKTVTARVFGREFRELARSRDVKLEYVHVNCYRQRTLYMITSEIAGTLRLPIPMRGFSSQEVFRAINDYLEKRNMHLIITLDEFDYLINSAPLGKFTSLSDFTMR
;
A
#
# COMPACT_ATOMS: atom_id res chain seq x y z
N MET A 1 36.09 18.28 -47.65
CA MET A 1 34.93 17.57 -47.11
C MET A 1 35.22 17.37 -45.64
N GLU A 2 34.73 18.26 -44.79
CA GLU A 2 34.96 18.23 -43.34
C GLU A 2 33.70 17.65 -42.69
N GLU A 3 33.79 16.43 -42.18
CA GLU A 3 32.77 15.85 -41.31
C GLU A 3 32.79 16.62 -39.99
N SER A 4 31.78 17.46 -39.78
CA SER A 4 31.54 18.14 -38.51
C SER A 4 31.24 17.09 -37.43
N SER A 5 32.24 16.81 -36.57
CA SER A 5 32.08 15.96 -35.40
C SER A 5 31.17 16.66 -34.38
N GLN A 6 29.88 16.35 -34.39
CA GLN A 6 28.95 16.83 -33.37
C GLN A 6 29.39 16.32 -31.99
N SER A 7 29.45 17.20 -31.00
CA SER A 7 29.86 16.79 -29.66
C SER A 7 28.75 15.91 -29.03
N PRO A 8 29.08 14.93 -28.19
CA PRO A 8 28.08 14.12 -27.49
C PRO A 8 27.08 14.95 -26.68
N ARG A 9 27.47 16.17 -26.24
CA ARG A 9 26.58 17.10 -25.54
C ARG A 9 25.51 17.69 -26.46
N ASP A 10 25.85 17.98 -27.70
CA ASP A 10 24.92 18.55 -28.67
C ASP A 10 23.82 17.52 -29.02
N ILE A 11 24.21 16.26 -29.23
CA ILE A 11 23.30 15.13 -29.46
C ILE A 11 22.33 14.91 -28.28
N LEU A 12 22.85 15.01 -27.05
CA LEU A 12 22.03 14.88 -25.83
C LEU A 12 21.10 16.08 -25.63
N SER A 13 21.53 17.29 -26.00
CA SER A 13 20.71 18.50 -25.90
C SER A 13 19.54 18.48 -26.88
N GLU A 14 19.75 18.01 -28.11
CA GLU A 14 18.73 17.88 -29.14
C GLU A 14 17.68 16.83 -28.78
N SER A 15 18.12 15.73 -28.16
CA SER A 15 17.24 14.68 -27.62
C SER A 15 16.38 15.17 -26.44
N ALA A 16 16.85 16.19 -25.71
CA ALA A 16 16.14 16.77 -24.57
C ALA A 16 15.19 17.93 -24.97
N SER A 17 15.38 18.55 -26.14
CA SER A 17 14.65 19.75 -26.60
C SER A 17 13.44 19.44 -27.49
N GLY A 18 12.87 18.23 -27.42
CA GLY A 18 11.61 17.91 -28.10
C GLY A 18 10.41 18.54 -27.39
N LEU A 19 9.53 19.21 -28.14
CA LEU A 19 8.22 19.65 -27.66
C LEU A 19 7.44 18.46 -27.10
N SER A 20 7.33 18.35 -25.78
CA SER A 20 6.55 17.29 -25.16
C SER A 20 5.10 17.72 -24.99
N VAL A 21 4.16 16.92 -25.50
CA VAL A 21 2.72 17.08 -25.24
C VAL A 21 2.33 16.84 -23.78
N PHE A 22 3.27 16.34 -22.96
CA PHE A 22 3.04 16.01 -21.56
C PHE A 22 3.52 17.15 -20.65
N LYS A 23 2.59 17.73 -19.88
CA LYS A 23 2.94 18.66 -18.79
C LYS A 23 3.61 17.94 -17.62
N ASP A 24 3.21 16.70 -17.34
CA ASP A 24 3.77 15.86 -16.29
C ASP A 24 3.51 14.37 -16.62
N ARG A 25 4.56 13.65 -17.03
CA ARG A 25 4.47 12.23 -17.38
C ARG A 25 4.25 11.33 -16.15
N SER A 26 4.58 11.79 -14.95
CA SER A 26 4.44 11.00 -13.72
C SER A 26 2.98 10.65 -13.41
N LYS A 27 2.03 11.46 -13.88
CA LYS A 27 0.59 11.22 -13.74
C LYS A 27 0.06 10.03 -14.53
N LEU A 28 0.82 9.59 -15.53
CA LEU A 28 0.52 8.38 -16.32
C LEU A 28 1.13 7.12 -15.71
N SER A 29 1.92 7.25 -14.64
CA SER A 29 2.45 6.10 -13.93
C SER A 29 1.30 5.27 -13.34
N PRO A 30 1.34 3.93 -13.45
CA PRO A 30 0.41 3.05 -12.74
C PRO A 30 0.37 3.28 -11.23
N ASP A 31 1.46 3.81 -10.66
CA ASP A 31 1.56 4.14 -9.24
C ASP A 31 0.97 5.50 -8.87
N HIS A 32 0.58 6.32 -9.86
CA HIS A 32 -0.01 7.62 -9.60
C HIS A 32 -1.35 7.47 -8.88
N VAL A 33 -1.45 8.08 -7.70
CA VAL A 33 -2.70 8.17 -6.94
C VAL A 33 -3.26 9.57 -7.11
N PRO A 34 -4.35 9.77 -7.88
CA PRO A 34 -4.93 11.08 -8.11
C PRO A 34 -5.49 11.67 -6.81
N SER A 35 -5.63 12.99 -6.77
CA SER A 35 -6.21 13.72 -5.64
C SER A 35 -7.73 13.52 -5.52
N ARG A 36 -8.40 13.23 -6.64
CA ARG A 36 -9.83 12.90 -6.69
C ARG A 36 -10.03 11.59 -7.45
N LEU A 37 -10.99 10.81 -6.96
CA LEU A 37 -11.37 9.52 -7.50
C LEU A 37 -12.81 9.62 -8.05
N PRO A 38 -13.00 10.13 -9.28
CA PRO A 38 -14.33 10.29 -9.85
C PRO A 38 -15.02 8.93 -9.97
N PHE A 39 -16.32 8.89 -9.69
CA PHE A 39 -17.18 7.69 -9.76
C PHE A 39 -16.84 6.58 -8.74
N ARG A 40 -16.04 6.89 -7.71
CA ARG A 40 -15.64 5.96 -6.64
C ARG A 40 -15.98 6.47 -5.24
N GLU A 41 -16.67 7.60 -5.14
CA GLU A 41 -17.06 8.25 -3.90
C GLU A 41 -17.96 7.35 -3.03
N GLN A 42 -18.87 6.60 -3.66
CA GLN A 42 -19.72 5.65 -2.94
C GLN A 42 -18.89 4.50 -2.32
N LYS A 43 -17.88 3.99 -3.04
CA LYS A 43 -17.00 2.93 -2.51
C LYS A 43 -16.10 3.43 -1.39
N LEU A 44 -15.61 4.66 -1.48
CA LEU A 44 -14.92 5.31 -0.37
C LEU A 44 -15.84 5.50 0.85
N ARG A 45 -17.11 5.85 0.63
CA ARG A 45 -18.12 5.98 1.71
C ARG A 45 -18.41 4.65 2.39
N GLU A 46 -18.58 3.57 1.62
CA GLU A 46 -18.76 2.21 2.15
C GLU A 46 -17.58 1.79 3.04
N LEU A 47 -16.35 2.03 2.58
CA LEU A 47 -15.14 1.80 3.39
C LEU A 47 -15.11 2.69 4.63
N GLY A 48 -15.45 3.97 4.50
CA GLY A 48 -15.52 4.91 5.62
C GLY A 48 -16.48 4.44 6.72
N VAL A 49 -17.69 4.03 6.36
CA VAL A 49 -18.67 3.46 7.31
C VAL A 49 -18.13 2.18 7.95
N SER A 50 -17.47 1.32 7.16
CA SER A 50 -16.91 0.06 7.66
C SER A 50 -15.71 0.25 8.58
N PHE A 51 -14.97 1.36 8.49
CA PHE A 51 -13.76 1.56 9.31
C PHE A 51 -13.93 2.64 10.38
N LYS A 52 -15.07 3.35 10.44
CA LYS A 52 -15.32 4.44 11.40
C LYS A 52 -15.07 4.06 12.86
N GLY A 53 -15.26 2.78 13.22
CA GLY A 53 -14.98 2.27 14.57
C GLY A 53 -13.52 2.43 15.01
N LEU A 54 -12.56 2.47 14.08
CA LEU A 54 -11.16 2.75 14.41
C LEU A 54 -10.94 4.18 14.92
N ILE A 55 -11.87 5.09 14.64
CA ILE A 55 -11.83 6.48 15.09
C ILE A 55 -12.79 6.70 16.26
N GLU A 56 -14.02 6.17 16.17
CA GLU A 56 -15.07 6.39 17.19
C GLU A 56 -14.83 5.60 18.48
N SER A 57 -14.28 4.38 18.37
CA SER A 57 -14.04 3.49 19.50
C SER A 57 -12.74 2.69 19.28
N PRO A 58 -11.57 3.34 19.32
CA PRO A 58 -10.30 2.70 18.99
C PRO A 58 -10.03 1.48 19.89
N GLY A 59 -9.69 0.35 19.30
CA GLY A 59 -9.43 -0.91 20.02
C GLY A 59 -10.66 -1.79 20.28
N SER A 60 -11.88 -1.37 19.89
CA SER A 60 -13.09 -2.17 20.14
C SER A 60 -13.23 -3.42 19.25
N SER A 61 -12.67 -3.40 18.02
CA SER A 61 -12.86 -4.46 17.04
C SER A 61 -11.91 -4.37 15.85
N SER A 62 -11.45 -5.51 15.34
CA SER A 62 -10.72 -5.59 14.06
C SER A 62 -11.69 -5.44 12.89
N MET A 63 -11.47 -4.47 11.99
CA MET A 63 -12.29 -4.28 10.79
C MET A 63 -11.65 -4.94 9.56
N ARG A 64 -12.48 -5.51 8.68
CA ARG A 64 -12.03 -6.12 7.41
C ARG A 64 -12.96 -5.74 6.28
N ALA A 65 -12.39 -5.56 5.09
CA ALA A 65 -13.13 -5.38 3.86
C ALA A 65 -12.44 -6.12 2.72
N LEU A 66 -13.23 -6.66 1.80
CA LEU A 66 -12.75 -7.28 0.57
C LEU A 66 -13.22 -6.44 -0.63
N ILE A 67 -12.28 -5.97 -1.44
CA ILE A 67 -12.57 -5.17 -2.64
C ILE A 67 -12.46 -6.10 -3.87
N VAL A 68 -13.60 -6.45 -4.45
CA VAL A 68 -13.68 -7.33 -5.63
C VAL A 68 -14.09 -6.54 -6.88
N GLY A 69 -13.56 -6.93 -8.03
CA GLY A 69 -13.90 -6.35 -9.33
C GLY A 69 -12.89 -6.70 -10.42
N LYS A 70 -13.26 -6.50 -11.67
CA LYS A 70 -12.40 -6.76 -12.84
C LYS A 70 -11.11 -5.92 -12.81
N THR A 71 -10.10 -6.31 -13.58
CA THR A 71 -8.86 -5.53 -13.78
C THR A 71 -9.17 -4.16 -14.36
N GLY A 72 -8.39 -3.14 -14.02
CA GLY A 72 -8.58 -1.77 -14.51
C GLY A 72 -9.76 -1.01 -13.89
N THR A 73 -10.49 -1.60 -12.94
CA THR A 73 -11.62 -0.92 -12.29
C THR A 73 -11.21 0.08 -11.20
N GLY A 74 -9.92 0.20 -10.87
CA GLY A 74 -9.43 1.18 -9.89
C GLY A 74 -9.50 0.71 -8.43
N LYS A 75 -9.52 -0.61 -8.17
CA LYS A 75 -9.46 -1.19 -6.81
C LYS A 75 -8.25 -0.71 -6.02
N THR A 76 -7.06 -0.86 -6.60
CA THR A 76 -5.78 -0.43 -6.02
C THR A 76 -5.79 1.05 -5.67
N VAL A 77 -6.19 1.91 -6.61
CA VAL A 77 -6.25 3.35 -6.38
C VAL A 77 -7.27 3.69 -5.30
N THR A 78 -8.44 3.04 -5.28
CA THR A 78 -9.45 3.22 -4.23
C THR A 78 -8.90 2.88 -2.85
N ALA A 79 -8.21 1.74 -2.72
CA ALA A 79 -7.61 1.33 -1.44
C ALA A 79 -6.51 2.29 -0.98
N ARG A 80 -5.62 2.71 -1.90
CA ARG A 80 -4.55 3.68 -1.61
C ARG A 80 -5.09 5.03 -1.17
N VAL A 81 -6.08 5.57 -1.88
CA VAL A 81 -6.74 6.84 -1.50
C VAL A 81 -7.44 6.68 -0.17
N PHE A 82 -8.24 5.63 0.02
CA PHE A 82 -8.90 5.38 1.29
C PHE A 82 -7.89 5.36 2.46
N GLY A 83 -6.83 4.57 2.35
CA GLY A 83 -5.82 4.46 3.41
C GLY A 83 -5.13 5.79 3.73
N ARG A 84 -4.77 6.55 2.69
CA ARG A 84 -4.17 7.88 2.84
C ARG A 84 -5.12 8.86 3.53
N GLU A 85 -6.32 9.04 3.00
CA GLU A 85 -7.28 10.02 3.53
C GLU A 85 -7.79 9.62 4.92
N PHE A 86 -7.98 8.31 5.17
CA PHE A 86 -8.43 7.82 6.47
C PHE A 86 -7.36 7.98 7.55
N ARG A 87 -6.07 7.84 7.20
CA ARG A 87 -4.95 8.16 8.10
C ARG A 87 -4.93 9.63 8.49
N GLU A 88 -5.09 10.54 7.53
CA GLU A 88 -5.14 11.98 7.82
C GLU A 88 -6.37 12.33 8.67
N LEU A 89 -7.53 11.71 8.39
CA LEU A 89 -8.72 11.86 9.20
C LEU A 89 -8.50 11.38 10.64
N ALA A 90 -7.90 10.19 10.84
CA ALA A 90 -7.57 9.67 12.16
C ALA A 90 -6.62 10.60 12.92
N ARG A 91 -5.60 11.13 12.24
CA ARG A 91 -4.67 12.12 12.80
C ARG A 91 -5.39 13.39 13.26
N SER A 92 -6.37 13.88 12.50
CA SER A 92 -7.19 15.05 12.90
C SER A 92 -8.06 14.81 14.14
N ARG A 93 -8.24 13.54 14.54
CA ARG A 93 -9.01 13.10 15.72
C ARG A 93 -8.11 12.57 16.83
N ASP A 94 -6.81 12.85 16.78
CA ASP A 94 -5.79 12.38 17.73
C ASP A 94 -5.69 10.84 17.87
N VAL A 95 -6.08 10.12 16.81
CA VAL A 95 -5.92 8.66 16.72
C VAL A 95 -4.65 8.37 15.93
N LYS A 96 -3.68 7.70 16.57
CA LYS A 96 -2.45 7.29 15.89
C LYS A 96 -2.74 6.08 14.99
N LEU A 97 -2.87 6.34 13.69
CA LEU A 97 -3.14 5.31 12.71
C LEU A 97 -2.10 5.35 11.59
N GLU A 98 -1.55 4.19 11.26
CA GLU A 98 -0.68 4.01 10.10
C GLU A 98 -1.39 3.22 9.00
N TYR A 99 -1.02 3.51 7.75
CA TYR A 99 -1.52 2.81 6.58
C TYR A 99 -0.36 2.15 5.83
N VAL A 100 -0.47 0.85 5.59
CA VAL A 100 0.49 0.08 4.79
C VAL A 100 -0.23 -0.57 3.63
N HIS A 101 0.32 -0.40 2.43
CA HIS A 101 -0.18 -0.99 1.21
C HIS A 101 0.84 -1.99 0.67
N VAL A 102 0.51 -3.28 0.71
CA VAL A 102 1.38 -4.35 0.25
C VAL A 102 0.81 -4.92 -1.05
N ASN A 103 1.59 -4.87 -2.12
CA ASN A 103 1.26 -5.55 -3.36
C ASN A 103 1.77 -7.01 -3.29
N CYS A 104 0.87 -7.97 -3.24
CA CYS A 104 1.18 -9.40 -3.11
C CYS A 104 1.69 -10.04 -4.40
N TYR A 105 1.55 -9.39 -5.56
CA TYR A 105 2.24 -9.82 -6.78
C TYR A 105 3.77 -9.68 -6.64
N ARG A 106 4.23 -8.62 -5.98
CA ARG A 106 5.66 -8.38 -5.65
C ARG A 106 6.09 -9.11 -4.38
N GLN A 107 5.30 -9.01 -3.30
CA GLN A 107 5.60 -9.61 -2.00
C GLN A 107 4.85 -10.95 -1.83
N ARG A 108 5.47 -12.05 -2.29
CA ARG A 108 4.81 -13.35 -2.45
C ARG A 108 4.88 -14.29 -1.24
N THR A 109 5.52 -13.89 -0.16
CA THR A 109 5.64 -14.72 1.05
C THR A 109 5.19 -13.96 2.28
N LEU A 110 4.71 -14.67 3.31
CA LEU A 110 4.40 -14.05 4.60
C LEU A 110 5.57 -13.22 5.14
N TYR A 111 6.80 -13.74 5.02
CA TYR A 111 7.99 -13.02 5.45
C TYR A 111 8.19 -11.70 4.71
N MET A 112 8.01 -11.69 3.38
CA MET A 112 8.10 -10.47 2.58
C MET A 112 7.01 -9.46 2.94
N ILE A 113 5.79 -9.93 3.16
CA ILE A 113 4.66 -9.08 3.57
C ILE A 113 4.93 -8.46 4.95
N THR A 114 5.30 -9.26 5.95
CA THR A 114 5.58 -8.75 7.30
C THR A 114 6.82 -7.86 7.32
N SER A 115 7.83 -8.15 6.50
CA SER A 115 9.02 -7.29 6.36
C SER A 115 8.67 -5.94 5.72
N GLU A 116 7.80 -5.92 4.70
CA GLU A 116 7.31 -4.67 4.08
C GLU A 116 6.55 -3.81 5.11
N ILE A 117 5.69 -4.44 5.92
CA ILE A 117 4.97 -3.76 7.01
C ILE A 117 5.94 -3.19 8.04
N ALA A 118 6.88 -4.01 8.53
CA ALA A 118 7.87 -3.58 9.51
C ALA A 118 8.76 -2.44 8.98
N GLY A 119 9.17 -2.51 7.71
CA GLY A 119 9.94 -1.48 7.04
C GLY A 119 9.16 -0.17 6.89
N THR A 120 7.88 -0.24 6.50
CA THR A 120 7.01 0.94 6.36
C THR A 120 6.78 1.62 7.71
N LEU A 121 6.58 0.83 8.77
CA LEU A 121 6.46 1.31 10.15
C LEU A 121 7.80 1.76 10.77
N ARG A 122 8.92 1.57 10.06
CA ARG A 122 10.28 1.89 10.48
C ARG A 122 10.66 1.26 11.81
N LEU A 123 10.32 -0.03 11.98
CA LEU A 123 10.69 -0.76 13.18
C LEU A 123 12.22 -0.85 13.32
N PRO A 124 12.76 -0.68 14.54
CA PRO A 124 14.19 -0.80 14.81
C PRO A 124 14.59 -2.28 14.94
N ILE A 125 14.30 -3.10 13.94
CA ILE A 125 14.66 -4.53 13.91
C ILE A 125 15.54 -4.84 12.69
N PRO A 126 16.59 -5.66 12.83
CA PRO A 126 17.37 -6.10 11.68
C PRO A 126 16.50 -6.94 10.74
N MET A 127 16.61 -6.70 9.43
CA MET A 127 15.76 -7.36 8.42
C MET A 127 16.21 -8.79 8.05
N ARG A 128 17.06 -9.41 8.86
CA ARG A 128 17.54 -10.79 8.68
C ARG A 128 17.56 -11.50 10.02
N GLY A 129 17.48 -12.82 9.97
CA GLY A 129 17.56 -13.66 11.17
C GLY A 129 16.24 -13.84 11.92
N PHE A 130 15.15 -13.24 11.44
CA PHE A 130 13.81 -13.44 11.98
C PHE A 130 12.96 -14.32 11.05
N SER A 131 12.14 -15.16 11.66
CA SER A 131 10.99 -15.81 11.05
C SER A 131 9.84 -14.82 10.81
N SER A 132 8.89 -15.18 9.95
CA SER A 132 7.67 -14.36 9.73
C SER A 132 6.90 -14.10 11.03
N GLN A 133 6.89 -15.07 11.95
CA GLN A 133 6.20 -15.00 13.24
C GLN A 133 6.89 -14.00 14.18
N GLU A 134 8.22 -13.95 14.20
CA GLU A 134 8.95 -13.00 15.03
C GLU A 134 8.80 -11.57 14.52
N VAL A 135 8.83 -11.36 13.19
CA VAL A 135 8.55 -10.04 12.60
C VAL A 135 7.13 -9.60 12.95
N PHE A 136 6.16 -10.52 12.85
CA PHE A 136 4.77 -10.23 13.22
C PHE A 136 4.61 -9.84 14.70
N ARG A 137 5.26 -10.57 15.61
CA ARG A 137 5.28 -10.21 17.04
C ARG A 137 5.91 -8.84 17.27
N ALA A 138 7.02 -8.55 16.61
CA ALA A 138 7.67 -7.24 16.71
C ALA A 138 6.75 -6.10 16.23
N ILE A 139 5.97 -6.31 15.16
CA ILE A 139 4.94 -5.37 14.69
C ILE A 139 3.88 -5.18 15.76
N ASN A 140 3.34 -6.27 16.32
CA ASN A 140 2.29 -6.19 17.34
C ASN A 140 2.76 -5.43 18.59
N ASP A 141 3.93 -5.82 19.14
CA ASP A 141 4.54 -5.15 20.29
C ASP A 141 4.78 -3.66 20.02
N TYR A 142 5.17 -3.30 18.80
CA TYR A 142 5.41 -1.91 18.39
C TYR A 142 4.11 -1.09 18.38
N LEU A 143 3.02 -1.67 17.87
CA LEU A 143 1.71 -1.04 17.82
C LEU A 143 1.13 -0.86 19.24
N GLU A 144 1.16 -1.91 20.06
CA GLU A 144 0.67 -1.88 21.44
C GLU A 144 1.41 -0.84 22.29
N LYS A 145 2.75 -0.87 22.31
CA LYS A 145 3.57 0.06 23.12
C LYS A 145 3.34 1.53 22.77
N ARG A 146 2.89 1.83 21.55
CA ARG A 146 2.67 3.20 21.07
C ARG A 146 1.20 3.63 21.08
N ASN A 147 0.29 2.72 21.45
CA ASN A 147 -1.15 2.85 21.26
C ASN A 147 -1.48 3.30 19.83
N MET A 148 -0.99 2.52 18.86
CA MET A 148 -1.12 2.79 17.43
C MET A 148 -1.98 1.74 16.74
N HIS A 149 -2.80 2.18 15.79
CA HIS A 149 -3.59 1.32 14.92
C HIS A 149 -2.94 1.19 13.55
N LEU A 150 -3.23 0.09 12.86
CA LEU A 150 -2.67 -0.20 11.56
C LEU A 150 -3.78 -0.67 10.60
N ILE A 151 -3.91 0.02 9.46
CA ILE A 151 -4.68 -0.47 8.32
C ILE A 151 -3.70 -1.06 7.31
N ILE A 152 -3.93 -2.32 6.93
CA ILE A 152 -3.14 -3.03 5.93
C ILE A 152 -4.03 -3.29 4.71
N THR A 153 -3.55 -2.92 3.52
CA THR A 153 -4.10 -3.40 2.26
C THR A 153 -3.20 -4.49 1.70
N LEU A 154 -3.77 -5.65 1.42
CA LEU A 154 -3.12 -6.72 0.65
C LEU A 154 -3.70 -6.67 -0.76
N ASP A 155 -3.00 -6.00 -1.67
CA ASP A 155 -3.42 -5.86 -3.07
C ASP A 155 -2.97 -7.08 -3.89
N GLU A 156 -3.78 -7.48 -4.87
CA GLU A 156 -3.53 -8.68 -5.69
C GLU A 156 -3.29 -9.94 -4.82
N PHE A 157 -4.07 -10.08 -3.75
CA PHE A 157 -3.93 -11.13 -2.73
C PHE A 157 -4.03 -12.57 -3.30
N ASP A 158 -4.69 -12.73 -4.44
CA ASP A 158 -4.78 -14.01 -5.16
C ASP A 158 -3.39 -14.61 -5.48
N TYR A 159 -2.36 -13.80 -5.69
CA TYR A 159 -0.99 -14.28 -5.85
C TYR A 159 -0.43 -14.95 -4.60
N LEU A 160 -0.80 -14.48 -3.40
CA LEU A 160 -0.36 -15.08 -2.15
C LEU A 160 -1.01 -16.46 -1.95
N ILE A 161 -2.32 -16.56 -2.19
CA ILE A 161 -3.07 -17.83 -2.05
C ILE A 161 -2.51 -18.90 -3.01
N ASN A 162 -2.28 -18.53 -4.27
CA ASN A 162 -1.79 -19.46 -5.28
C ASN A 162 -0.33 -19.89 -5.08
N SER A 163 0.45 -19.12 -4.32
CA SER A 163 1.84 -19.44 -3.98
C SER A 163 1.99 -20.32 -2.74
N ALA A 164 0.96 -20.40 -1.90
CA ALA A 164 0.93 -21.32 -0.77
C ALA A 164 0.59 -22.74 -1.27
N PRO A 165 1.25 -23.80 -0.77
CA PRO A 165 0.79 -25.16 -1.02
C PRO A 165 -0.70 -25.25 -0.65
N LEU A 166 -1.54 -25.75 -1.58
CA LEU A 166 -2.97 -25.98 -1.34
C LEU A 166 -3.15 -26.65 0.02
N GLY A 167 -3.59 -25.89 1.03
CA GLY A 167 -3.77 -26.41 2.39
C GLY A 167 -3.32 -25.53 3.56
N LYS A 168 -2.72 -24.34 3.35
CA LYS A 168 -2.27 -23.47 4.48
C LYS A 168 -3.06 -22.17 4.73
N PHE A 169 -3.98 -21.79 3.86
CA PHE A 169 -4.88 -20.65 4.11
C PHE A 169 -6.30 -21.02 3.70
N THR A 170 -6.95 -21.83 4.53
CA THR A 170 -8.35 -22.23 4.31
C THR A 170 -9.34 -21.18 4.84
N SER A 171 -8.86 -20.13 5.53
CA SER A 171 -9.74 -19.11 6.09
C SER A 171 -9.08 -17.74 6.23
N LEU A 172 -9.85 -16.68 5.92
CA LEU A 172 -9.50 -15.28 6.23
C LEU A 172 -9.32 -15.03 7.74
N SER A 173 -9.68 -15.98 8.61
CA SER A 173 -9.42 -15.92 10.06
C SER A 173 -7.93 -15.97 10.41
N ASP A 174 -7.08 -16.48 9.54
CA ASP A 174 -5.65 -16.67 9.85
C ASP A 174 -4.86 -15.35 9.86
N PHE A 175 -5.44 -14.28 9.32
CA PHE A 175 -4.89 -12.92 9.34
C PHE A 175 -5.50 -12.03 10.44
N THR A 176 -6.16 -12.63 11.44
CA THR A 176 -6.70 -11.89 12.59
C THR A 176 -5.57 -11.50 13.54
N MET A 177 -5.15 -10.23 13.54
CA MET A 177 -4.55 -9.62 14.73
C MET A 177 -5.67 -9.46 15.77
N ARG A 178 -5.48 -10.06 16.95
CA ARG A 178 -6.26 -9.76 18.15
C ARG A 178 -5.66 -8.55 18.84
#